data_AF-A0A7S2XMS1-F1
#
_entry.id   AF-A0A7S2XMS1-F1
#
_cell.length_a   1.000
_cell.length_b   1.000
_cell.length_c   1.000
_cell.angle_alpha   90.00
_cell.angle_beta   90.00
_cell.angle_gamma   90.00
#
_symmetry.space_group_name_H-M   'P 1'
#
loop_
_entity.id
_entity.type
_entity.pdbx_description
1 polymer ?
#
loop_
_entity_poly.entity_id
_entity_poly.type
_entity_poly.pdbx_seq_one_letter_code
_entity_poly.pdbx_strand_id
1 'polypeptide(L)'
;MVSTRSASLISAGKNTRSRDSAVDPKRKMGVRGWAQHLLIDHAPITGWILRLLVVYVTISLESGEVAWLPSGVTYTDVDYHVFIDAAHHVAQGHSPYRRHTYRYTPFLAALLSFAEQEKSTTRTSLLEWRNERIFGKLLFCTADAICGYIIWKLRQQQRRRGKKKHTECDSDKDGKWDRFLDAMWWLYNPLAINICTRGSAESLVVLLPVLLGLALTYTEDKKNSKYRNIGFAVLGGILHGISVHAKLYPLIYTVSFMAYWSTRHLSGQQEHVDNIESKMVSTERDTVCRWFDTMPLPDGPGSQETV
;
A
#
# COMPACT_ATOMS: atom_id res chain seq x y z
N MET A 1 -9.06 69.09 -50.48
CA MET A 1 -8.74 67.70 -50.06
C MET A 1 -9.97 67.16 -49.37
N VAL A 2 -10.36 65.91 -49.64
CA VAL A 2 -11.52 65.17 -49.08
C VAL A 2 -12.85 65.34 -49.81
N SER A 3 -13.19 64.34 -50.62
CA SER A 3 -14.50 63.66 -50.64
C SER A 3 -14.51 62.58 -51.72
N THR A 4 -14.79 61.32 -51.36
CA THR A 4 -15.78 60.47 -52.06
C THR A 4 -15.95 59.12 -51.35
N ARG A 5 -17.22 58.71 -51.29
CA ARG A 5 -17.75 57.42 -50.82
C ARG A 5 -17.37 56.27 -51.76
N SER A 6 -17.32 55.02 -51.27
CA SER A 6 -18.24 53.94 -51.70
C SER A 6 -17.81 52.55 -51.17
N ALA A 7 -18.83 51.72 -50.96
CA ALA A 7 -18.79 50.38 -50.38
C ALA A 7 -18.37 49.27 -51.35
N SER A 8 -17.85 48.15 -50.82
CA SER A 8 -17.95 46.80 -51.40
C SER A 8 -17.64 45.77 -50.30
N LEU A 9 -18.64 44.99 -49.88
CA LEU A 9 -18.92 43.61 -50.31
C LEU A 9 -18.14 42.53 -49.56
N ILE A 10 -18.84 42.02 -48.55
CA ILE A 10 -18.92 40.64 -48.04
C ILE A 10 -18.17 39.62 -48.92
N SER A 11 -17.13 39.00 -48.37
CA SER A 11 -16.59 37.73 -48.87
C SER A 11 -16.70 36.66 -47.78
N ALA A 12 -17.41 35.59 -48.13
CA ALA A 12 -17.74 34.46 -47.29
C ALA A 12 -16.51 33.57 -47.02
N GLY A 13 -16.01 33.58 -45.79
CA GLY A 13 -15.11 32.56 -45.27
C GLY A 13 -15.90 31.50 -44.50
N LYS A 14 -16.18 30.36 -45.13
CA LYS A 14 -16.86 29.19 -44.54
C LYS A 14 -16.11 28.73 -43.28
N ASN A 15 -16.75 28.86 -42.13
CA ASN A 15 -16.29 28.29 -40.85
C ASN A 15 -16.67 26.80 -40.79
N THR A 16 -15.93 25.95 -41.52
CA THR A 16 -16.01 24.50 -41.34
C THR A 16 -15.12 24.09 -40.17
N ARG A 17 -15.62 24.30 -38.95
CA ARG A 17 -15.07 23.66 -37.76
C ARG A 17 -15.43 22.17 -37.85
N SER A 18 -14.58 21.39 -38.52
CA SER A 18 -14.67 19.93 -38.48
C SER A 18 -14.63 19.53 -37.01
N ARG A 19 -15.67 18.82 -36.59
CA ARG A 19 -15.68 18.03 -35.37
C ARG A 19 -14.62 16.94 -35.55
N ASP A 20 -13.37 17.28 -35.25
CA ASP A 20 -12.36 16.28 -34.98
C ASP A 20 -12.81 15.54 -33.74
N SER A 21 -13.40 14.39 -34.03
CA SER A 21 -13.83 13.39 -33.08
C SER A 21 -12.68 13.17 -32.10
N ALA A 22 -12.95 13.34 -30.80
CA ALA A 22 -12.02 13.00 -29.75
C ALA A 22 -11.60 11.53 -29.90
N VAL A 23 -10.48 11.32 -30.58
CA VAL A 23 -9.88 10.00 -30.73
C VAL A 23 -9.42 9.60 -29.34
N ASP A 24 -10.08 8.59 -28.77
CA ASP A 24 -9.72 8.00 -27.49
C ASP A 24 -8.20 7.75 -27.44
N PRO A 25 -7.46 8.37 -26.50
CA PRO A 25 -5.99 8.27 -26.45
C PRO A 25 -5.49 6.83 -26.28
N LYS A 26 -6.38 5.88 -25.96
CA LYS A 26 -6.07 4.45 -25.89
C LYS A 26 -5.82 3.79 -27.25
N ARG A 27 -6.25 4.39 -28.37
CA ARG A 27 -6.31 3.70 -29.69
C ARG A 27 -5.02 3.74 -30.52
N LYS A 28 -3.97 4.46 -30.08
CA LYS A 28 -2.65 4.53 -30.76
C LYS A 28 -1.48 4.18 -29.84
N MET A 29 -1.61 3.20 -28.96
CA MET A 29 -0.43 2.67 -28.25
C MET A 29 0.16 1.49 -29.01
N GLY A 30 1.38 1.66 -29.53
CA GLY A 30 2.19 0.54 -30.01
C GLY A 30 2.53 -0.44 -28.89
N VAL A 31 3.00 -1.65 -29.23
CA VAL A 31 3.29 -2.75 -28.28
C VAL A 31 4.17 -2.30 -27.09
N ARG A 32 5.18 -1.46 -27.36
CA ARG A 32 6.03 -0.87 -26.31
C ARG A 32 5.28 0.04 -25.34
N GLY A 33 4.34 0.85 -25.84
CA GLY A 33 3.52 1.73 -25.00
C GLY A 33 2.51 0.96 -24.15
N TRP A 34 1.94 -0.11 -24.71
CA TRP A 34 1.04 -1.00 -23.96
C TRP A 34 1.77 -1.76 -22.85
N ALA A 35 2.95 -2.31 -23.12
CA ALA A 35 3.77 -3.01 -22.12
C ALA A 35 4.19 -2.07 -20.98
N GLN A 36 4.61 -0.84 -21.29
CA GLN A 36 4.94 0.17 -20.28
C GLN A 36 3.72 0.53 -19.42
N HIS A 37 2.55 0.72 -20.03
CA HIS A 37 1.32 1.01 -19.29
C HIS A 37 0.96 -0.14 -18.34
N LEU A 38 1.08 -1.39 -18.80
CA LEU A 38 0.81 -2.57 -17.97
C LEU A 38 1.76 -2.65 -16.77
N LEU A 39 3.07 -2.50 -17.01
CA LEU A 39 4.11 -2.61 -15.97
C LEU A 39 4.06 -1.50 -14.93
N ILE A 40 3.58 -0.31 -15.29
CA ILE A 40 3.56 0.87 -14.42
C ILE A 40 2.22 1.01 -13.71
N ASP A 41 1.11 0.99 -14.45
CA ASP A 41 -0.21 1.27 -13.88
C ASP A 41 -0.81 0.04 -13.18
N HIS A 42 -0.39 -1.16 -13.57
CA HIS A 42 -0.81 -2.43 -12.94
C HIS A 42 0.35 -3.19 -12.30
N ALA A 43 1.39 -2.47 -11.86
CA ALA A 43 2.58 -3.05 -11.22
C ALA A 43 2.28 -4.14 -10.16
N PRO A 44 1.29 -3.99 -9.24
CA PRO A 44 0.94 -5.02 -8.27
C PRO A 44 0.49 -6.34 -8.90
N ILE A 45 -0.32 -6.26 -9.95
CA ILE A 45 -0.89 -7.42 -10.62
C ILE A 45 0.19 -8.12 -11.43
N THR A 46 0.97 -7.36 -12.21
CA THR A 46 2.08 -7.90 -13.00
C THR A 46 3.16 -8.51 -12.12
N GLY A 47 3.49 -7.88 -10.99
CA GLY A 47 4.44 -8.43 -10.01
C GLY A 47 3.95 -9.71 -9.33
N TRP A 48 2.64 -9.83 -9.07
CA TRP A 48 2.03 -11.05 -8.55
C TRP A 48 2.03 -12.18 -9.59
N ILE A 49 1.59 -11.89 -10.82
CA ILE A 49 1.60 -12.85 -11.94
C ILE A 49 3.03 -13.35 -12.20
N LEU A 50 4.03 -12.45 -12.16
CA LEU A 50 5.43 -12.82 -12.33
C LEU A 50 5.88 -13.85 -11.28
N ARG A 51 5.51 -13.67 -10.00
CA ARG A 51 5.83 -14.64 -8.94
C ARG A 51 5.13 -15.98 -9.18
N LEU A 52 3.85 -15.97 -9.56
CA LEU A 52 3.11 -17.20 -9.88
C LEU A 52 3.74 -17.97 -11.05
N LEU A 53 4.20 -17.25 -12.08
CA LEU A 53 4.90 -17.83 -13.22
C LEU A 53 6.21 -18.48 -12.79
N VAL A 54 7.01 -17.81 -11.94
CA VAL A 54 8.25 -18.39 -11.41
C VAL A 54 7.97 -19.62 -10.55
N VAL A 55 6.95 -19.59 -9.67
CA VAL A 55 6.54 -20.77 -8.90
C VAL A 55 6.15 -21.92 -9.83
N TYR A 56 5.37 -21.66 -10.87
CA TYR A 56 4.99 -22.68 -11.86
C TYR A 56 6.22 -23.29 -12.55
N VAL A 57 7.11 -22.46 -13.11
CA VAL A 57 8.34 -22.91 -13.79
C VAL A 57 9.23 -23.74 -12.86
N THR A 58 9.33 -23.33 -11.60
CA THR A 58 10.21 -23.99 -10.63
C THR A 58 9.65 -25.30 -10.11
N ILE A 59 8.32 -25.42 -10.01
CA ILE A 59 7.67 -26.72 -9.77
C ILE A 59 7.89 -27.65 -10.96
N SER A 60 7.75 -27.15 -12.19
CA SER A 60 8.01 -27.95 -13.40
C SER A 60 9.46 -28.45 -13.50
N LEU A 61 10.43 -27.65 -13.00
CA LEU A 61 11.84 -28.06 -12.85
C LEU A 61 12.02 -29.20 -11.84
N GLU A 62 11.32 -29.10 -10.70
CA GLU A 62 11.41 -30.07 -9.62
C GLU A 62 10.69 -31.39 -9.95
N SER A 63 9.53 -31.33 -10.62
CA SER A 63 8.75 -32.52 -10.98
C SER A 63 9.36 -33.30 -12.15
N GLY A 64 10.16 -32.64 -12.99
CA GLY A 64 10.72 -33.25 -14.20
C GLY A 64 9.67 -33.58 -15.27
N GLU A 65 8.44 -33.06 -15.13
CA GLU A 65 7.35 -33.27 -16.10
C GLU A 65 7.64 -32.61 -17.45
N VAL A 66 8.47 -31.58 -17.47
CA VAL A 66 8.80 -30.84 -18.68
C VAL A 66 10.11 -31.36 -19.26
N ALA A 67 9.99 -32.16 -20.32
CA ALA A 67 11.09 -32.90 -20.95
C ALA A 67 12.30 -32.04 -21.40
N TRP A 68 12.12 -30.73 -21.64
CA TRP A 68 13.19 -29.82 -22.07
C TRP A 68 13.86 -29.03 -20.93
N LEU A 69 13.42 -29.17 -19.67
CA LEU A 69 14.12 -28.58 -18.53
C LEU A 69 14.97 -29.63 -17.80
N PRO A 70 16.16 -29.28 -17.29
CA PRO A 70 16.94 -30.17 -16.43
C PRO A 70 16.13 -30.59 -15.21
N SER A 71 15.96 -31.89 -15.01
CA SER A 71 15.25 -32.45 -13.86
C SER A 71 16.21 -32.68 -12.68
N GLY A 72 15.68 -32.66 -11.46
CA GLY A 72 16.45 -32.94 -10.24
C GLY A 72 17.17 -31.73 -9.62
N VAL A 73 16.98 -30.52 -10.15
CA VAL A 73 17.48 -29.29 -9.52
C VAL A 73 16.48 -28.83 -8.46
N THR A 74 16.86 -28.94 -7.19
CA THR A 74 16.03 -28.48 -6.07
C THR A 74 16.01 -26.94 -6.00
N TYR A 75 14.84 -26.33 -6.23
CA TYR A 75 14.59 -24.89 -6.13
C TYR A 75 13.61 -24.63 -4.98
N THR A 76 13.97 -25.10 -3.79
CA THR A 76 13.15 -24.94 -2.60
C THR A 76 14.03 -24.49 -1.44
N ASP A 77 13.47 -23.67 -0.55
CA ASP A 77 14.11 -23.30 0.70
C ASP A 77 14.15 -24.52 1.63
N VAL A 78 15.27 -24.73 2.33
CA VAL A 78 15.43 -25.87 3.25
C VAL A 78 14.39 -25.81 4.37
N ASP A 79 14.08 -24.61 4.84
CA ASP A 79 13.08 -24.38 5.88
C ASP A 79 11.68 -24.74 5.38
N TYR A 80 11.40 -24.61 4.07
CA TYR A 80 10.10 -24.94 3.49
C TYR A 80 9.77 -26.42 3.66
N HIS A 81 10.73 -27.32 3.42
CA HIS A 81 10.52 -28.75 3.64
C HIS A 81 10.21 -29.07 5.10
N VAL A 82 10.92 -28.43 6.04
CA VAL A 82 10.67 -28.60 7.47
C VAL A 82 9.27 -28.13 7.87
N PHE A 83 8.77 -27.04 7.28
CA PHE A 83 7.42 -26.55 7.51
C PHE A 83 6.34 -27.50 6.97
N ILE A 84 6.53 -28.02 5.76
CA ILE A 84 5.58 -28.95 5.14
C ILE A 84 5.53 -30.27 5.91
N ASP A 85 6.69 -30.85 6.28
CA ASP A 85 6.74 -32.07 7.10
C ASP A 85 6.02 -31.88 8.45
N ALA A 86 6.20 -30.73 9.09
CA ALA A 86 5.52 -30.42 10.34
C ALA A 86 4.01 -30.19 10.14
N ALA A 87 3.61 -29.57 9.02
CA ALA A 87 2.20 -29.38 8.65
C ALA A 87 1.50 -30.73 8.47
N HIS A 88 2.17 -31.72 7.87
CA HIS A 88 1.68 -33.11 7.77
C HIS A 88 1.40 -33.74 9.12
N HIS A 89 2.31 -33.57 10.08
CA HIS A 89 2.05 -34.05 11.44
C HIS A 89 0.82 -33.36 12.05
N VAL A 90 0.67 -32.04 11.88
CA VAL A 90 -0.47 -31.30 12.41
C VAL A 90 -1.79 -31.73 11.76
N ALA A 91 -1.81 -31.95 10.44
CA ALA A 91 -2.99 -32.40 9.72
C ALA A 91 -3.50 -33.77 10.21
N GLN A 92 -2.59 -34.63 10.66
CA GLN A 92 -2.88 -35.94 11.26
C GLN A 92 -3.24 -35.85 12.76
N GLY A 93 -3.35 -34.65 13.33
CA GLY A 93 -3.61 -34.46 14.77
C GLY A 93 -2.38 -34.72 15.65
N HIS A 94 -1.20 -34.86 15.06
CA HIS A 94 0.06 -35.01 15.79
C HIS A 94 0.73 -33.66 16.07
N SER A 95 1.68 -33.67 17.01
CA SER A 95 2.50 -32.50 17.28
C SER A 95 3.46 -32.20 16.11
N PRO A 96 3.62 -30.93 15.67
CA PRO A 96 4.59 -30.56 14.63
C PRO A 96 6.03 -30.85 15.05
N TYR A 97 6.29 -30.90 16.36
CA TYR A 97 7.59 -31.21 16.95
C TYR A 97 8.00 -32.69 16.79
N ARG A 98 7.13 -33.55 16.24
CA ARG A 98 7.55 -34.90 15.82
C ARG A 98 8.57 -34.85 14.68
N ARG A 99 8.60 -33.76 13.90
CA ARG A 99 9.70 -33.49 12.99
C ARG A 99 10.92 -32.99 13.78
N HIS A 100 11.95 -33.82 13.86
CA HIS A 100 13.15 -33.56 14.67
C HIS A 100 13.85 -32.20 14.44
N THR A 101 13.74 -31.59 13.26
CA THR A 101 14.38 -30.29 12.94
C THR A 101 13.42 -29.10 13.00
N TYR A 102 12.18 -29.31 13.46
CA TYR A 102 11.19 -28.25 13.58
C TYR A 102 11.44 -27.39 14.82
N ARG A 103 11.93 -26.16 14.59
CA ARG A 103 12.33 -25.20 15.64
C ARG A 103 11.42 -23.98 15.76
N TYR A 104 10.33 -23.95 14.98
CA TYR A 104 9.44 -22.81 14.89
C TYR A 104 8.21 -23.02 15.77
N THR A 105 7.41 -21.99 15.99
CA THR A 105 6.16 -22.16 16.75
C THR A 105 5.12 -22.87 15.88
N PRO A 106 4.16 -23.60 16.48
CA PRO A 106 3.25 -24.47 15.74
C PRO A 106 2.29 -23.70 14.83
N PHE A 107 2.18 -22.37 14.99
CA PHE A 107 1.26 -21.52 14.23
C PHE A 107 1.44 -21.68 12.72
N LEU A 108 2.68 -21.62 12.22
CA LEU A 108 2.94 -21.71 10.79
C LEU A 108 2.68 -23.11 10.23
N ALA A 109 3.00 -24.16 10.98
CA ALA A 109 2.68 -25.54 10.59
C ALA A 109 1.15 -25.76 10.55
N ALA A 110 0.42 -25.23 11.54
CA ALA A 110 -1.03 -25.27 11.55
C ALA A 110 -1.64 -24.52 10.36
N LEU A 111 -1.14 -23.32 10.04
CA LEU A 111 -1.59 -22.55 8.88
C LEU A 111 -1.39 -23.32 7.56
N LEU A 112 -0.26 -23.98 7.38
CA LEU A 112 0.03 -24.78 6.18
C LEU A 112 -0.79 -26.08 6.15
N SER A 113 -1.13 -26.65 7.31
CA SER A 113 -1.92 -27.88 7.42
C SER A 113 -3.37 -27.74 6.93
N PHE A 114 -3.91 -26.52 6.85
CA PHE A 114 -5.27 -26.28 6.34
C PHE A 114 -5.46 -26.81 4.92
N ALA A 115 -4.44 -26.69 4.06
CA ALA A 115 -4.49 -27.19 2.69
C ALA A 115 -4.59 -28.72 2.61
N GLU A 116 -4.13 -29.43 3.64
CA GLU A 116 -4.16 -30.88 3.72
C GLU A 116 -5.50 -31.39 4.30
N GLN A 117 -6.03 -30.74 5.33
CA GLN A 117 -7.31 -31.12 5.94
C GLN A 117 -8.48 -31.01 4.94
N GLU A 118 -8.46 -30.03 4.05
CA GLU A 118 -9.48 -29.87 3.00
C GLU A 118 -9.39 -30.94 1.90
N LYS A 119 -8.25 -31.65 1.79
CA LYS A 119 -8.03 -32.78 0.86
C LYS A 119 -8.78 -34.04 1.25
N SER A 120 -9.11 -34.20 2.53
CA SER A 120 -9.89 -35.35 3.02
C SER A 120 -11.38 -35.29 2.64
N THR A 121 -11.94 -34.08 2.45
CA THR A 121 -13.39 -33.89 2.26
C THR A 121 -13.84 -33.85 0.79
N THR A 122 -12.97 -33.49 -0.16
CA THR A 122 -13.37 -33.30 -1.57
C THR A 122 -12.45 -34.05 -2.52
N ARG A 123 -12.83 -35.30 -2.82
CA ARG A 123 -12.16 -36.24 -3.74
C ARG A 123 -12.55 -35.94 -5.20
N THR A 124 -12.19 -34.78 -5.73
CA THR A 124 -12.31 -34.45 -7.17
C THR A 124 -10.92 -34.33 -7.80
N SER A 125 -10.67 -35.16 -8.82
CA SER A 125 -9.39 -35.41 -9.49
C SER A 125 -8.93 -34.32 -10.46
N LEU A 126 -9.45 -33.09 -10.37
CA LEU A 126 -9.25 -32.06 -11.40
C LEU A 126 -8.29 -30.92 -11.00
N LEU A 127 -7.68 -30.97 -9.81
CA LEU A 127 -6.83 -29.88 -9.30
C LEU A 127 -5.50 -30.43 -8.74
N GLU A 128 -4.58 -30.78 -9.63
CA GLU A 128 -3.17 -31.11 -9.29
C GLU A 128 -2.42 -29.92 -8.64
N TRP A 129 -2.94 -28.69 -8.77
CA TRP A 129 -2.45 -27.49 -8.09
C TRP A 129 -2.66 -27.52 -6.56
N ARG A 130 -3.45 -28.48 -6.03
CA ARG A 130 -3.70 -28.71 -4.59
C ARG A 130 -2.68 -29.65 -3.94
N ASN A 131 -1.46 -29.70 -4.47
CA ASN A 131 -0.34 -30.31 -3.77
C ASN A 131 0.07 -29.43 -2.59
N GLU A 132 0.25 -30.03 -1.41
CA GLU A 132 0.67 -29.33 -0.17
C GLU A 132 1.91 -28.45 -0.38
N ARG A 133 2.81 -28.91 -1.27
CA ARG A 133 4.07 -28.26 -1.63
C ARG A 133 3.86 -26.98 -2.42
N ILE A 134 2.71 -26.80 -3.06
CA ILE A 134 2.40 -25.63 -3.89
C ILE A 134 1.69 -24.57 -3.06
N PHE A 135 0.77 -24.97 -2.17
CA PHE A 135 -0.03 -24.04 -1.38
C PHE A 135 0.82 -23.06 -0.57
N GLY A 136 1.83 -23.55 0.16
CA GLY A 136 2.71 -22.68 0.94
C GLY A 136 3.48 -21.67 0.07
N LYS A 137 4.03 -22.11 -1.07
CA LYS A 137 4.70 -21.24 -2.05
C LYS A 137 3.74 -20.16 -2.58
N LEU A 138 2.50 -20.53 -2.93
CA LEU A 138 1.49 -19.57 -3.40
C LEU A 138 1.09 -18.57 -2.31
N LEU A 139 0.92 -19.04 -1.07
CA LEU A 139 0.60 -18.20 0.09
C LEU A 139 1.72 -17.17 0.34
N PHE A 140 2.98 -17.60 0.33
CA PHE A 140 4.13 -16.72 0.56
C PHE A 140 4.36 -15.73 -0.58
N CYS A 141 4.21 -16.16 -1.85
CA CYS A 141 4.26 -15.25 -2.99
C CYS A 141 3.15 -14.21 -2.97
N THR A 142 1.94 -14.60 -2.55
CA THR A 142 0.81 -13.67 -2.43
C THR A 142 1.04 -12.68 -1.29
N ALA A 143 1.54 -13.15 -0.14
CA ALA A 143 1.94 -12.28 0.95
C ALA A 143 3.02 -11.27 0.50
N ASP A 144 4.05 -11.72 -0.23
CA ASP A 144 5.11 -10.85 -0.76
C ASP A 144 4.59 -9.81 -1.77
N ALA A 145 3.65 -10.19 -2.64
CA ALA A 145 3.03 -9.26 -3.58
C ALA A 145 2.21 -8.19 -2.85
N ILE A 146 1.49 -8.55 -1.79
CA ILE A 146 0.79 -7.60 -0.91
C ILE A 146 1.81 -6.69 -0.22
N CYS A 147 2.94 -7.23 0.23
CA CYS A 147 4.03 -6.43 0.79
C CYS A 147 4.53 -5.37 -0.19
N GLY A 148 4.85 -5.80 -1.41
CA GLY A 148 5.26 -4.91 -2.47
C GLY A 148 4.21 -3.83 -2.77
N TYR A 149 2.92 -4.21 -2.85
CA TYR A 149 1.83 -3.26 -3.08
C TYR A 149 1.77 -2.17 -2.01
N ILE A 150 1.91 -2.55 -0.73
CA ILE A 150 1.88 -1.59 0.37
C ILE A 150 3.10 -0.66 0.28
N ILE A 151 4.32 -1.19 0.12
CA ILE A 151 5.55 -0.38 -0.07
C ILE A 151 5.39 0.60 -1.23
N TRP A 152 4.87 0.13 -2.36
CA TRP A 152 4.62 0.95 -3.53
C TRP A 152 3.65 2.09 -3.21
N LYS A 153 2.50 1.82 -2.57
CA LYS A 153 1.53 2.88 -2.18
C LYS A 153 2.13 3.92 -1.25
N LEU A 154 2.90 3.49 -0.26
CA LEU A 154 3.50 4.36 0.74
C LEU A 154 4.51 5.34 0.13
N ARG A 155 5.41 4.84 -0.73
CA ARG A 155 6.39 5.67 -1.45
C ARG A 155 5.71 6.72 -2.32
N GLN A 156 4.65 6.33 -3.04
CA GLN A 156 3.88 7.25 -3.89
C GLN A 156 3.26 8.39 -3.07
N GLN A 157 2.71 8.06 -1.91
CA GLN A 157 2.09 9.06 -1.06
C GLN A 157 3.12 9.97 -0.38
N GLN A 158 4.30 9.46 0.00
CA GLN A 158 5.41 10.28 0.50
C GLN A 158 5.86 11.31 -0.54
N ARG A 159 6.03 10.90 -1.80
CA ARG A 159 6.39 11.80 -2.91
C ARG A 159 5.33 12.88 -3.14
N ARG A 160 4.03 12.52 -3.09
CA ARG A 160 2.93 13.49 -3.21
C ARG A 160 2.94 14.54 -2.09
N ARG A 161 3.32 14.16 -0.87
CA ARG A 161 3.48 15.09 0.26
C ARG A 161 4.70 16.00 0.08
N GLY A 162 5.80 15.49 -0.44
CA GLY A 162 6.99 16.29 -0.79
C GLY A 162 6.71 17.33 -1.89
N LYS A 163 6.01 16.93 -2.96
CA LYS A 163 5.65 17.84 -4.07
C LYS A 163 4.69 18.96 -3.69
N LYS A 164 3.78 18.75 -2.72
CA LYS A 164 2.90 19.82 -2.21
C LYS A 164 3.66 21.00 -1.56
N LYS A 165 4.93 20.82 -1.18
CA LYS A 165 5.77 21.88 -0.60
C LYS A 165 6.62 22.64 -1.61
N HIS A 166 6.73 22.16 -2.86
CA HIS A 166 7.57 22.75 -3.90
C HIS A 166 6.75 22.85 -5.20
N THR A 167 6.09 23.99 -5.37
CA THR A 167 5.76 24.69 -6.63
C THR A 167 5.13 23.95 -7.83
N GLU A 168 4.12 24.63 -8.39
CA GLU A 168 3.14 24.27 -9.42
C GLU A 168 3.66 24.22 -10.86
N CYS A 169 4.98 24.10 -11.09
CA CYS A 169 5.55 24.21 -12.43
C CYS A 169 6.58 23.10 -12.72
N ASP A 170 6.16 21.84 -12.81
CA ASP A 170 6.74 20.95 -13.84
C ASP A 170 5.89 19.68 -14.11
N SER A 171 5.34 19.65 -15.31
CA SER A 171 5.18 18.53 -16.23
C SER A 171 4.92 17.11 -15.67
N ASP A 172 3.68 16.66 -15.87
CA ASP A 172 3.07 15.33 -15.68
C ASP A 172 3.85 14.11 -16.26
N LYS A 173 4.99 14.32 -16.94
CA LYS A 173 5.81 13.27 -17.57
C LYS A 173 6.80 12.60 -16.61
N ASP A 174 7.25 13.28 -15.56
CA ASP A 174 8.23 12.72 -14.61
C ASP A 174 7.61 11.72 -13.62
N GLY A 175 6.30 11.78 -13.42
CA GLY A 175 5.59 10.88 -12.52
C GLY A 175 5.69 9.42 -12.96
N LYS A 176 5.61 9.10 -14.25
CA LYS A 176 5.57 7.70 -14.72
C LYS A 176 6.84 6.92 -14.37
N TRP A 177 8.01 7.52 -14.59
CA TRP A 177 9.29 6.90 -14.26
C TRP A 177 9.46 6.70 -12.76
N ASP A 178 9.05 7.69 -11.95
CA ASP A 178 9.02 7.55 -10.48
C ASP A 178 8.17 6.35 -10.02
N ARG A 179 6.97 6.20 -10.62
CA ARG A 179 6.07 5.09 -10.28
C ARG A 179 6.65 3.73 -10.68
N PHE A 180 7.37 3.69 -11.79
CA PHE A 180 8.08 2.49 -12.24
C PHE A 180 9.23 2.15 -11.31
N LEU A 181 10.06 3.12 -10.95
CA LEU A 181 11.17 2.95 -10.01
C LEU A 181 10.66 2.43 -8.65
N ASP A 182 9.58 3.02 -8.13
CA ASP A 182 8.95 2.58 -6.89
C ASP A 182 8.45 1.12 -6.96
N ALA A 183 8.00 0.65 -8.13
CA ALA A 183 7.66 -0.75 -8.34
C ALA A 183 8.90 -1.65 -8.48
N MET A 184 9.97 -1.17 -9.12
CA MET A 184 11.23 -1.93 -9.26
C MET A 184 11.88 -2.26 -7.92
N TRP A 185 11.77 -1.36 -6.93
CA TRP A 185 12.37 -1.56 -5.60
C TRP A 185 11.95 -2.87 -4.91
N TRP A 186 10.72 -3.33 -5.13
CA TRP A 186 10.22 -4.55 -4.47
C TRP A 186 9.49 -5.51 -5.40
N LEU A 187 8.51 -5.04 -6.18
CA LEU A 187 7.68 -5.94 -6.98
C LEU A 187 8.47 -6.62 -8.09
N TYR A 188 9.41 -5.91 -8.72
CA TYR A 188 10.29 -6.46 -9.76
C TYR A 188 11.70 -6.73 -9.26
N ASN A 189 11.93 -6.72 -7.95
CA ASN A 189 13.23 -7.02 -7.38
C ASN A 189 13.49 -8.53 -7.48
N PRO A 190 14.53 -8.98 -8.21
CA PRO A 190 14.81 -10.40 -8.38
C PRO A 190 15.12 -11.11 -7.07
N LEU A 191 15.68 -10.41 -6.08
CA LEU A 191 15.98 -10.98 -4.77
C LEU A 191 14.69 -11.28 -3.99
N ALA A 192 13.73 -10.35 -3.97
CA ALA A 192 12.44 -10.54 -3.30
C ALA A 192 11.63 -11.65 -3.97
N ILE A 193 11.60 -11.65 -5.32
CA ILE A 193 10.94 -12.71 -6.10
C ILE A 193 11.56 -14.07 -5.75
N ASN A 194 12.89 -14.20 -5.82
CA ASN A 194 13.59 -15.45 -5.55
C ASN A 194 13.35 -16.00 -4.13
N ILE A 195 13.31 -15.13 -3.11
CA ILE A 195 13.06 -15.55 -1.72
C ILE A 195 11.66 -16.12 -1.56
N CYS A 196 10.63 -15.42 -2.07
CA CYS A 196 9.25 -15.87 -1.91
C CYS A 196 8.94 -17.12 -2.76
N THR A 197 9.46 -17.20 -3.99
CA THR A 197 9.19 -18.32 -4.91
C THR A 197 9.85 -19.63 -4.47
N ARG A 198 10.97 -19.56 -3.72
CA ARG A 198 11.58 -20.71 -3.06
C ARG A 198 10.76 -21.26 -1.88
N GLY A 199 9.71 -20.57 -1.45
CA GLY A 199 8.86 -20.98 -0.34
C GLY A 199 9.31 -20.45 1.02
N SER A 200 10.01 -19.31 1.06
CA SER A 200 10.40 -18.73 2.35
C SER A 200 9.22 -18.06 3.06
N ALA A 201 9.00 -18.42 4.32
CA ALA A 201 7.94 -17.84 5.16
C ALA A 201 8.21 -16.37 5.55
N GLU A 202 9.41 -15.85 5.28
CA GLU A 202 9.80 -14.47 5.58
C GLU A 202 8.83 -13.45 4.99
N SER A 203 8.28 -13.68 3.80
CA SER A 203 7.33 -12.77 3.18
C SER A 203 6.03 -12.61 3.99
N LEU A 204 5.57 -13.68 4.66
CA LEU A 204 4.40 -13.65 5.54
C LEU A 204 4.75 -12.99 6.88
N VAL A 205 5.93 -13.30 7.40
CA VAL A 205 6.46 -12.73 8.65
C VAL A 205 6.68 -11.23 8.53
N VAL A 206 7.12 -10.72 7.38
CA VAL A 206 7.31 -9.28 7.10
C VAL A 206 5.98 -8.55 6.86
N LEU A 207 5.00 -9.21 6.23
CA LEU A 207 3.68 -8.62 5.95
C LEU A 207 2.97 -8.17 7.23
N LEU A 208 2.95 -9.06 8.24
CA LEU A 208 2.13 -8.89 9.43
C LEU A 208 2.54 -7.71 10.35
N PRO A 209 3.81 -7.57 10.78
CA PRO A 209 4.22 -6.49 11.66
C PRO A 209 4.45 -5.20 10.87
N VAL A 210 5.22 -5.24 9.78
CA VAL A 210 5.71 -4.03 9.11
C VAL A 210 4.62 -3.32 8.33
N LEU A 211 3.84 -4.04 7.53
CA LEU A 211 3.04 -3.42 6.48
C LEU A 211 1.60 -3.19 6.87
N LEU A 212 1.04 -4.05 7.72
CA LEU A 212 -0.25 -3.74 8.30
C LEU A 212 -0.12 -2.63 9.35
N GLY A 213 0.93 -2.63 10.17
CA GLY A 213 1.28 -1.49 11.03
C GLY A 213 1.37 -0.18 10.22
N LEU A 214 2.07 -0.19 9.09
CA LEU A 214 2.24 0.99 8.25
C LEU A 214 0.95 1.37 7.49
N ALA A 215 0.17 0.42 6.98
CA ALA A 215 -1.12 0.67 6.34
C ALA A 215 -2.11 1.36 7.29
N LEU A 216 -2.14 0.93 8.55
CA LEU A 216 -2.97 1.52 9.60
C LEU A 216 -2.57 2.96 9.91
N THR A 217 -1.27 3.23 9.93
CA THR A 217 -0.76 4.59 10.14
C THR A 217 -0.97 5.51 8.94
N TYR A 218 -1.15 4.94 7.74
CA TYR A 218 -1.35 5.68 6.51
C TYR A 218 -2.81 6.05 6.23
N THR A 219 -3.75 5.31 6.80
CA THR A 219 -5.18 5.68 6.78
C THR A 219 -5.51 6.95 7.57
N GLU A 220 -4.53 7.56 8.23
CA GLU A 220 -4.69 8.78 9.03
C GLU A 220 -4.87 10.08 8.25
N ASP A 221 -4.92 10.07 6.91
CA ASP A 221 -5.14 11.31 6.13
C ASP A 221 -6.60 11.85 6.18
N LYS A 222 -7.43 11.35 7.10
CA LYS A 222 -8.76 11.92 7.36
C LYS A 222 -9.01 12.12 8.85
N LYS A 223 -8.90 13.39 9.26
CA LYS A 223 -9.61 14.10 10.34
C LYS A 223 -10.54 13.21 11.18
N ASN A 224 -10.29 13.19 12.49
CA ASN A 224 -11.20 12.84 13.57
C ASN A 224 -11.71 11.38 13.64
N SER A 225 -11.03 10.57 14.45
CA SER A 225 -11.70 9.85 15.56
C SER A 225 -10.64 9.23 16.48
N LYS A 226 -10.52 9.72 17.72
CA LYS A 226 -9.63 9.21 18.77
C LYS A 226 -9.80 7.70 19.01
N TYR A 227 -11.03 7.20 18.87
CA TYR A 227 -11.36 5.78 19.04
C TYR A 227 -10.91 4.88 17.88
N ARG A 228 -10.78 5.44 16.67
CA ARG A 228 -10.30 4.70 15.49
C ARG A 228 -8.81 4.36 15.60
N ASN A 229 -8.03 5.22 16.24
CA ASN A 229 -6.59 5.03 16.41
C ASN A 229 -6.24 3.91 17.39
N ILE A 230 -7.03 3.74 18.46
CA ILE A 230 -6.83 2.67 19.45
C ILE A 230 -7.12 1.31 18.84
N GLY A 231 -8.24 1.16 18.10
CA GLY A 231 -8.57 -0.10 17.42
C GLY A 231 -7.49 -0.53 16.43
N PHE A 232 -6.90 0.41 15.71
CA PHE A 232 -5.77 0.14 14.83
C PHE A 232 -4.46 -0.20 15.57
N ALA A 233 -4.18 0.45 16.71
CA ALA A 233 -3.04 0.07 17.55
C ALA A 233 -3.19 -1.36 18.10
N VAL A 234 -4.39 -1.73 18.56
CA VAL A 234 -4.70 -3.09 19.03
C VAL A 234 -4.56 -4.10 17.89
N LEU A 235 -5.13 -3.81 16.73
CA LEU A 235 -5.01 -4.68 15.56
C LEU A 235 -3.54 -4.86 15.16
N GLY A 236 -2.76 -3.77 15.08
CA GLY A 236 -1.33 -3.81 14.82
C GLY A 236 -0.56 -4.66 15.84
N GLY A 237 -0.90 -4.54 17.12
CA GLY A 237 -0.33 -5.36 18.20
C GLY A 237 -0.67 -6.85 18.05
N ILE A 238 -1.91 -7.19 17.73
CA ILE A 238 -2.35 -8.58 17.48
C ILE A 238 -1.56 -9.18 16.32
N LEU A 239 -1.45 -8.45 15.21
CA LEU A 239 -0.73 -8.91 14.01
C LEU A 239 0.77 -9.04 14.24
N HIS A 240 1.35 -8.10 14.99
CA HIS A 240 2.74 -8.18 15.43
C HIS A 240 2.96 -9.42 16.30
N GLY A 241 2.05 -9.72 17.24
CA GLY A 241 2.06 -10.94 18.02
C GLY A 241 1.98 -12.21 17.15
N ILE A 242 1.06 -12.24 16.17
CA ILE A 242 0.95 -13.35 15.21
C ILE A 242 2.26 -13.51 14.42
N SER A 243 2.93 -12.41 14.05
CA SER A 243 4.23 -12.46 13.37
C SER A 243 5.32 -13.07 14.26
N VAL A 244 5.40 -12.67 15.53
CA VAL A 244 6.33 -13.24 16.53
C VAL A 244 6.07 -14.74 16.72
N HIS A 245 4.81 -15.16 16.68
CA HIS A 245 4.45 -16.57 16.67
C HIS A 245 4.81 -17.26 15.34
N ALA A 246 4.74 -16.60 14.19
CA ALA A 246 5.22 -17.20 12.94
C ALA A 246 6.76 -17.41 12.95
N LYS A 247 7.52 -16.42 13.45
CA LYS A 247 8.97 -16.50 13.65
C LYS A 247 9.38 -15.51 14.74
N LEU A 248 10.37 -15.85 15.57
CA LEU A 248 10.72 -15.00 16.72
C LEU A 248 11.38 -13.66 16.32
N TYR A 249 12.03 -13.58 15.16
CA TYR A 249 12.80 -12.42 14.71
C TYR A 249 12.04 -11.07 14.77
N PRO A 250 10.78 -10.97 14.32
CA PRO A 250 9.92 -9.79 14.48
C PRO A 250 9.91 -9.13 15.86
N LEU A 251 10.20 -9.86 16.93
CA LEU A 251 10.24 -9.34 18.30
C LEU A 251 11.11 -8.09 18.43
N ILE A 252 12.19 -7.98 17.64
CA ILE A 252 13.07 -6.80 17.66
C ILE A 252 12.36 -5.50 17.29
N TYR A 253 11.30 -5.57 16.46
CA TYR A 253 10.56 -4.38 16.02
C TYR A 253 9.54 -3.88 17.06
N THR A 254 9.31 -4.64 18.13
CA THR A 254 8.37 -4.26 19.20
C THR A 254 8.70 -2.89 19.78
N VAL A 255 9.98 -2.61 20.02
CA VAL A 255 10.44 -1.32 20.57
C VAL A 255 10.13 -0.17 19.61
N SER A 256 10.38 -0.36 18.32
CA SER A 256 10.09 0.65 17.29
C SER A 256 8.60 0.93 17.18
N PHE A 257 7.75 -0.10 17.24
CA PHE A 257 6.29 0.09 17.25
C PHE A 257 5.81 0.83 18.50
N MET A 258 6.29 0.45 19.68
CA MET A 258 5.94 1.12 20.93
C MET A 258 6.36 2.59 20.93
N ALA A 259 7.59 2.88 20.51
CA ALA A 259 8.09 4.24 20.39
C ALA A 259 7.25 5.08 19.43
N TYR A 260 6.89 4.51 18.27
CA TYR A 260 6.06 5.18 17.28
C TYR A 260 4.68 5.57 17.83
N TRP A 261 3.98 4.62 18.45
CA TRP A 261 2.65 4.86 19.00
C TRP A 261 2.69 5.81 20.21
N SER A 262 3.74 5.73 21.03
CA SER A 262 3.97 6.65 22.14
C SER A 262 4.10 8.09 21.66
N THR A 263 4.96 8.35 20.67
CA THR A 263 5.14 9.69 20.10
C THR A 263 3.85 10.24 19.50
N ARG A 264 3.06 9.41 18.81
CA ARG A 264 1.77 9.83 18.25
C ARG A 264 0.74 10.20 19.32
N HIS A 265 0.70 9.45 20.42
CA HIS A 265 -0.19 9.75 21.53
C HIS A 265 0.17 11.12 22.14
N LEU A 266 1.46 11.39 22.32
CA LEU A 266 1.96 12.67 22.82
C LEU A 266 1.63 13.83 21.85
N SER A 267 1.85 13.66 20.55
CA SER A 267 1.50 14.69 19.55
C SER A 267 0.00 14.98 19.52
N GLY A 268 -0.86 13.96 19.60
CA GLY A 268 -2.31 14.15 19.63
C GLY A 268 -2.81 14.84 20.91
N GLN A 269 -2.13 14.65 22.04
CA GLN A 269 -2.42 15.41 23.26
C GLN A 269 -2.02 16.87 23.12
N GLN A 270 -0.83 17.15 22.56
CA GLN A 270 -0.37 18.52 22.33
C GLN A 270 -1.32 19.29 21.40
N GLU A 271 -1.72 18.72 20.27
CA GLU A 271 -2.69 19.35 19.35
C GLU A 271 -4.04 19.64 20.02
N HIS A 272 -4.45 18.83 21.00
CA HIS A 272 -5.69 19.08 21.75
C HIS A 272 -5.56 20.29 22.67
N VAL A 273 -4.41 20.42 23.36
CA VAL A 273 -4.10 21.58 24.21
C VAL A 273 -4.03 22.84 23.36
N ASP A 274 -3.28 22.82 22.26
CA ASP A 274 -3.13 23.97 21.35
C ASP A 274 -4.49 24.42 20.75
N ASN A 275 -5.40 23.46 20.47
CA ASN A 275 -6.76 23.75 20.02
C ASN A 275 -7.65 24.37 21.12
N ILE A 276 -7.43 24.02 22.39
CA ILE A 276 -8.15 24.63 23.52
C ILE A 276 -7.62 26.04 23.74
N GLU A 277 -6.31 26.23 23.77
CA GLU A 277 -5.67 27.55 23.93
C GLU A 277 -6.09 28.50 22.80
N SER A 278 -6.04 28.06 21.54
CA SER A 278 -6.46 28.90 20.41
C SER A 278 -7.94 29.30 20.48
N LYS A 279 -8.82 28.40 20.95
CA LYS A 279 -10.24 28.72 21.20
C LYS A 279 -10.42 29.69 22.37
N MET A 280 -9.64 29.55 23.44
CA MET A 280 -9.69 30.50 24.56
C MET A 280 -9.26 31.89 24.09
N VAL A 281 -8.14 31.98 23.37
CA VAL A 281 -7.61 33.25 22.81
C VAL A 281 -8.56 33.87 21.78
N SER A 282 -9.26 33.06 20.97
CA SER A 282 -10.28 33.60 20.06
C SER A 282 -11.50 34.12 20.82
N THR A 283 -11.96 33.36 21.81
CA THR A 283 -13.10 33.77 22.65
C THR A 283 -12.79 35.07 23.39
N GLU A 284 -11.60 35.19 23.97
CA GLU A 284 -11.16 36.39 24.68
C GLU A 284 -11.12 37.61 23.76
N ARG A 285 -10.56 37.47 22.55
CA ARG A 285 -10.60 38.51 21.50
C ARG A 285 -12.02 38.94 21.15
N ASP A 286 -12.93 37.99 20.95
CA ASP A 286 -14.32 38.30 20.62
C ASP A 286 -15.03 39.06 21.76
N THR A 287 -14.76 38.73 23.03
CA THR A 287 -15.26 39.49 24.17
C THR A 287 -14.73 40.92 24.23
N VAL A 288 -13.43 41.12 23.98
CA VAL A 288 -12.82 42.46 23.97
C VAL A 288 -13.40 43.30 22.84
N CYS A 289 -13.54 42.74 21.63
CA CYS A 289 -14.17 43.45 20.51
C CYS A 289 -15.61 43.87 20.82
N ARG A 290 -16.42 42.96 21.38
CA ARG A 290 -17.80 43.30 21.80
C ARG A 290 -17.85 44.39 22.87
N TRP A 291 -16.88 44.42 23.78
CA TRP A 291 -16.81 45.45 24.82
C TRP A 291 -16.52 46.83 24.21
N PHE A 292 -15.61 46.91 23.23
CA PHE A 292 -15.37 48.15 22.47
C PHE A 292 -16.59 48.59 21.65
N ASP A 293 -17.33 47.66 21.05
CA ASP A 293 -18.54 47.99 20.27
C ASP A 293 -19.71 48.49 21.15
N THR A 294 -19.71 48.16 22.45
CA THR A 294 -20.76 48.55 23.40
C THR A 294 -20.40 49.76 24.25
N MET A 295 -19.20 50.34 24.06
CA MET A 295 -18.81 51.57 24.74
C MET A 295 -19.63 52.76 24.21
N PRO A 296 -20.31 53.52 25.08
CA PRO A 296 -20.91 54.78 24.67
C PRO A 296 -19.78 55.72 24.21
N LEU A 297 -19.91 56.24 23.00
CA LEU A 297 -19.00 57.27 22.48
C LEU A 297 -19.05 58.47 23.45
N PRO A 298 -17.91 59.08 23.79
CA PRO A 298 -17.90 60.27 24.63
C PRO A 298 -18.71 61.36 23.92
N ASP A 299 -19.67 61.95 24.65
CA ASP A 299 -20.45 63.08 24.15
C ASP A 299 -19.49 64.14 23.63
N GLY A 300 -19.61 64.44 22.33
CA GLY A 300 -18.80 65.46 21.68
C GLY A 300 -18.95 66.80 22.42
N PRO A 301 -17.92 67.66 22.41
CA PRO A 301 -17.96 68.93 23.13
C PRO A 301 -19.22 69.68 22.74
N GLY A 302 -20.09 69.89 23.74
CA GLY A 302 -21.38 70.54 23.57
C GLY A 302 -21.22 71.84 22.81
N SER A 303 -22.07 72.01 21.80
CA SER A 303 -22.28 73.28 21.13
C SER A 303 -22.48 74.37 22.18
N GLN A 304 -21.51 75.28 22.28
CA GLN A 304 -21.70 76.53 23.00
C GLN A 304 -22.90 77.24 22.39
N GLU A 305 -24.00 77.29 23.12
CA GLU A 305 -25.12 78.19 22.83
C GLU A 305 -24.60 79.62 22.97
N THR A 306 -24.59 80.33 21.84
CA THR A 306 -24.44 81.78 21.80
C THR A 306 -25.76 82.42 22.21
N VAL A 307 -25.81 83.01 23.41
CA VAL A 307 -26.63 84.19 23.76
C VAL A 307 -25.85 85.08 24.71
#